data_AF-X0T6I9-F1
#
_entry.id   AF-X0T6I9-F1
#
_cell.length_a   1.000
_cell.length_b   1.000
_cell.length_c   1.000
_cell.angle_alpha   90.00
_cell.angle_beta   90.00
_cell.angle_gamma   90.00
#
_symmetry.space_group_name_H-M   'P 1'
#
loop_
_entity.id
_entity.type
_entity.pdbx_description
1 polymer ?
#
loop_
_entity_poly.entity_id
_entity_poly.type
_entity_poly.pdbx_seq_one_letter_code
_entity_poly.pdbx_strand_id
1 'polypeptide(L)'
;EKNNGAVSKELRQRFARIAFNLTASYDAAIAKYLNARANVEYPEKVSIALTKTASLRYGENPHQSAAFYKLPSSGETSISGGTLLEGGIGISFNNLLDTNAAFEL
;
A
#
# COMPACT_ATOMS: atom_id res chain seq x y z
N GLU A 1 -18.97 -34.80 -3.82
CA GLU A 1 -18.30 -33.48 -3.74
C GLU A 1 -19.00 -32.48 -4.67
N LYS A 2 -19.09 -31.19 -4.32
CA LYS A 2 -19.91 -30.21 -5.07
C LYS A 2 -19.27 -29.66 -6.36
N ASN A 3 -17.97 -29.87 -6.61
CA ASN A 3 -17.23 -29.30 -7.76
C ASN A 3 -16.30 -30.30 -8.51
N ASN A 4 -16.44 -31.62 -8.36
CA ASN A 4 -15.55 -32.61 -9.03
C ASN A 4 -14.04 -32.32 -8.86
N GLY A 5 -13.61 -31.88 -7.66
CA GLY A 5 -12.21 -31.49 -7.41
C GLY A 5 -11.74 -30.19 -8.09
N ALA A 6 -12.61 -29.48 -8.82
CA ALA A 6 -12.26 -28.23 -9.49
C ALA A 6 -12.27 -27.02 -8.56
N VAL A 7 -11.32 -26.11 -8.77
CA VAL A 7 -11.25 -24.81 -8.11
C VAL A 7 -12.42 -23.93 -8.57
N SER A 8 -13.05 -23.15 -7.70
CA SER A 8 -14.19 -22.29 -8.09
C SER A 8 -13.75 -21.09 -8.95
N LYS A 9 -14.68 -20.49 -9.70
CA LYS A 9 -14.42 -19.29 -10.51
C LYS A 9 -13.98 -18.12 -9.64
N GLU A 10 -14.64 -17.94 -8.50
CA GLU A 10 -14.38 -16.87 -7.53
C GLU A 10 -12.97 -17.00 -6.97
N LEU A 11 -12.55 -18.23 -6.65
CA LEU A 11 -11.22 -18.50 -6.13
C LEU A 11 -10.14 -18.27 -7.20
N ARG A 12 -10.38 -18.70 -8.46
CA ARG A 12 -9.47 -18.39 -9.59
C ARG A 12 -9.34 -16.87 -9.80
N GLN A 13 -10.44 -16.13 -9.77
CA GLN A 13 -10.42 -14.67 -9.92
C GLN A 13 -9.66 -13.98 -8.77
N ARG A 14 -9.89 -14.43 -7.53
CA ARG A 14 -9.16 -13.93 -6.36
C ARG A 14 -7.65 -14.15 -6.50
N PHE A 15 -7.24 -15.36 -6.86
CA PHE A 15 -5.81 -15.67 -7.01
C PHE A 15 -5.17 -15.00 -8.21
N ALA A 16 -5.89 -14.84 -9.33
CA ALA A 16 -5.39 -14.05 -10.45
C ALA A 16 -5.07 -12.60 -10.03
N ARG A 17 -5.97 -11.95 -9.28
CA ARG A 17 -5.71 -10.61 -8.73
C ARG A 17 -4.47 -10.56 -7.83
N ILE A 18 -4.30 -11.56 -6.96
CA ILE A 18 -3.14 -11.65 -6.07
C ILE A 18 -1.85 -11.85 -6.88
N ALA A 19 -1.85 -12.77 -7.84
CA ALA A 19 -0.68 -13.10 -8.66
C ALA A 19 -0.21 -11.92 -9.52
N PHE A 20 -1.14 -11.22 -10.19
CA PHE A 20 -0.79 -10.06 -11.00
C PHE A 20 -0.32 -8.86 -10.16
N ASN A 21 -0.91 -8.63 -8.98
CA ASN A 21 -0.40 -7.60 -8.07
C ASN A 21 1.02 -7.92 -7.57
N LEU A 22 1.31 -9.19 -7.27
CA LEU A 22 2.65 -9.62 -6.87
C LEU A 22 3.66 -9.43 -8.00
N THR A 23 3.31 -9.82 -9.22
CA THR A 23 4.14 -9.66 -10.42
C THR A 23 4.44 -8.18 -10.68
N ALA A 24 3.42 -7.32 -10.65
CA ALA A 24 3.58 -5.88 -10.85
C ALA A 24 4.47 -5.23 -9.77
N SER A 25 4.33 -5.67 -8.50
CA SER A 25 5.18 -5.21 -7.41
C SER A 25 6.65 -5.59 -7.61
N TYR A 26 6.90 -6.82 -8.07
CA TYR A 26 8.24 -7.31 -8.36
C TYR A 26 8.90 -6.55 -9.52
N ASP A 27 8.18 -6.35 -10.63
CA ASP A 27 8.69 -5.60 -11.78
C ASP A 27 8.96 -4.12 -11.43
N ALA A 28 8.11 -3.51 -10.60
CA ALA A 28 8.35 -2.16 -10.09
C ALA A 28 9.64 -2.09 -9.25
N ALA A 29 9.92 -3.11 -8.43
CA ALA A 29 11.15 -3.19 -7.64
C ALA A 29 12.39 -3.36 -8.53
N ILE A 30 12.32 -4.19 -9.58
CA ILE A 30 13.40 -4.34 -10.57
C ILE A 30 13.67 -3.01 -11.26
N ALA A 31 12.64 -2.33 -11.77
CA ALA A 31 12.78 -1.05 -12.45
C ALA A 31 13.42 0.01 -11.54
N LYS A 32 12.96 0.12 -10.29
CA LYS A 32 13.56 1.00 -9.29
C LYS A 32 15.04 0.70 -9.07
N TYR A 33 15.40 -0.58 -8.91
CA TYR A 33 16.79 -1.00 -8.71
C TYR A 33 17.69 -0.65 -9.90
N LEU A 34 17.25 -0.93 -11.13
CA LEU A 34 18.03 -0.66 -12.33
C LEU A 34 18.24 0.85 -12.56
N ASN A 35 17.21 1.67 -12.33
CA ASN A 35 17.33 3.13 -12.41
C ASN A 35 18.32 3.67 -11.38
N ALA A 36 18.23 3.21 -10.12
CA ALA A 36 19.18 3.60 -9.08
C ALA A 36 20.62 3.21 -9.42
N ARG A 37 20.83 1.99 -9.95
CA ARG A 37 22.16 1.51 -10.36
C ARG A 37 22.75 2.31 -11.52
N ALA A 38 21.91 2.86 -12.39
CA ALA A 38 22.31 3.70 -13.50
C ALA A 38 22.44 5.20 -13.13
N ASN A 39 22.25 5.56 -11.85
CA ASN A 39 22.21 6.95 -11.37
C ASN A 39 21.18 7.82 -12.10
N VAL A 40 20.04 7.23 -12.49
CA VAL A 40 18.92 7.96 -13.09
C VAL A 40 18.10 8.59 -11.98
N GLU A 41 18.23 9.90 -11.81
CA GLU A 41 17.50 10.67 -10.78
C GLU A 41 16.00 10.77 -11.10
N TYR A 42 15.67 11.03 -12.37
CA TYR A 42 14.29 11.21 -12.85
C TYR A 42 14.02 10.27 -14.03
N PRO A 43 13.55 9.02 -13.79
CA PRO A 43 13.32 8.07 -14.86
C PRO A 43 12.08 8.44 -15.69
N GLU A 44 12.08 8.06 -16.96
CA GLU A 44 10.93 8.29 -17.88
C GLU A 44 9.62 7.64 -17.38
N LYS A 45 9.73 6.57 -16.58
CA LYS A 45 8.60 5.87 -15.96
C LYS A 45 8.88 5.59 -14.50
N VAL A 46 7.89 5.89 -13.66
CA VAL A 46 7.89 5.58 -12.23
C VAL A 46 6.79 4.57 -11.95
N SER A 47 7.14 3.42 -11.37
CA SER A 47 6.19 2.40 -10.94
C SER A 47 6.19 2.33 -9.42
N ILE A 48 5.03 2.61 -8.81
CA ILE A 48 4.87 2.64 -7.34
C ILE A 48 3.92 1.52 -6.94
N ALA A 49 4.46 0.50 -6.27
CA ALA A 49 3.68 -0.59 -5.70
C ALA A 49 3.45 -0.32 -4.21
N LEU A 50 2.19 -0.16 -3.82
CA LEU A 50 1.80 0.14 -2.44
C LEU A 50 0.92 -0.97 -1.86
N THR A 51 1.07 -1.22 -0.55
CA THR A 51 0.24 -2.19 0.17
C THR A 51 -0.75 -1.47 1.08
N LYS A 52 -2.05 -1.76 0.95
CA LYS A 52 -3.08 -1.23 1.84
C LYS A 52 -2.85 -1.78 3.25
N THR A 53 -2.75 -0.90 4.24
CA THR A 53 -2.64 -1.27 5.65
C THR A 53 -3.98 -1.16 6.36
N ALA A 54 -4.76 -0.10 6.09
CA ALA A 54 -6.03 0.13 6.77
C ALA A 54 -7.03 0.86 5.87
N SER A 55 -8.32 0.66 6.10
CA SER A 55 -9.34 1.63 5.70
C SER A 55 -9.40 2.73 6.77
N LEU A 56 -9.63 3.98 6.36
CA LEU A 56 -9.75 5.11 7.29
C LEU A 56 -11.21 5.42 7.57
N ARG A 57 -11.46 6.15 8.66
CA ARG A 57 -12.82 6.55 9.04
C ARG A 57 -13.51 7.39 7.95
N TYR A 58 -12.76 8.28 7.33
CA TYR A 58 -13.11 9.11 6.17
C TYR A 58 -11.82 9.74 5.61
N GLY A 59 -11.92 10.42 4.46
CA GLY A 59 -10.86 11.21 3.85
C GLY A 59 -10.60 12.51 4.60
N GLU A 60 -10.36 13.62 3.89
CA GLU A 60 -10.23 14.93 4.54
C GLU A 60 -11.57 15.36 5.16
N ASN A 61 -12.68 15.00 4.50
CA ASN A 61 -14.04 15.33 4.90
C ASN A 61 -14.91 14.06 5.09
N PRO A 62 -15.96 14.09 5.93
CA PRO A 62 -16.79 12.90 6.25
C PRO A 62 -17.44 12.20 5.05
N HIS A 63 -17.72 12.92 3.97
CA HIS A 63 -18.34 12.37 2.75
C HIS A 63 -17.32 11.65 1.84
N GLN A 64 -16.02 11.73 2.13
CA GLN A 64 -14.95 11.13 1.34
C GLN A 64 -14.52 9.80 1.97
N SER A 65 -14.32 8.78 1.15
CA SER A 65 -13.68 7.53 1.59
C SER A 65 -12.16 7.64 1.52
N ALA A 66 -11.45 6.90 2.38
CA ALA A 66 -9.99 6.85 2.33
C ALA A 66 -9.42 5.53 2.85
N ALA A 67 -8.17 5.27 2.48
CA ALA A 67 -7.40 4.12 2.92
C ALA A 67 -5.93 4.51 3.06
N PHE A 68 -5.27 3.88 4.03
CA PHE A 68 -3.85 4.06 4.27
C PHE A 68 -3.04 2.98 3.56
N TYR A 69 -2.03 3.42 2.82
CA TYR A 69 -1.14 2.57 2.03
C TYR A 69 0.30 2.82 2.45
N LYS A 70 1.13 1.76 2.38
CA LYS A 70 2.56 1.82 2.70
C LYS A 70 3.40 1.42 1.51
N LEU A 71 4.55 2.08 1.36
CA LEU A 71 5.63 1.61 0.51
C LEU A 71 6.26 0.34 1.12
N PRO A 72 6.88 -0.53 0.29
CA PRO A 72 7.78 -1.56 0.79
C PRO A 72 8.88 -0.91 1.64
N SER A 73 9.23 -1.52 2.78
CA SER A 73 10.13 -0.94 3.79
C SER A 73 11.36 -0.29 3.15
N SER A 74 11.52 1.02 3.33
CA SER A 74 12.66 1.80 2.85
C SER A 74 13.79 1.92 3.89
N GLY A 75 13.63 1.33 5.07
CA GLY A 75 14.56 1.52 6.21
C GLY A 75 14.45 2.90 6.86
N GLU A 76 13.63 3.79 6.31
CA GLU A 76 13.39 5.14 6.81
C GLU A 76 12.34 5.13 7.91
N THR A 77 12.64 5.83 9.02
CA THR A 77 11.67 6.03 10.09
C THR A 77 10.60 7.01 9.60
N SER A 78 9.35 6.55 9.57
CA SER A 78 8.20 7.40 9.21
C SER A 78 6.98 6.98 10.02
N ILE A 79 5.93 7.81 10.02
CA ILE A 79 4.65 7.47 10.66
C ILE A 79 4.04 6.18 10.09
N SER A 80 4.43 5.79 8.88
CA SER A 80 4.01 4.55 8.25
C SER A 80 4.58 3.32 8.95
N GLY A 81 5.68 3.43 9.69
CA GLY A 81 6.20 2.37 10.55
C GLY A 81 5.48 2.26 11.90
N GLY A 82 4.65 3.24 12.26
CA GLY A 82 4.02 3.33 13.57
C GLY A 82 2.97 2.25 13.83
N THR A 83 2.88 1.85 15.10
CA THR A 83 1.78 1.03 15.61
C THR A 83 0.74 1.94 16.23
N LEU A 84 -0.50 1.87 15.73
CA LEU A 84 -1.62 2.53 16.38
C LEU A 84 -1.93 1.80 17.69
N LEU A 85 -1.74 2.46 18.82
CA LEU A 85 -2.16 1.94 20.13
C LEU A 85 -3.69 2.05 20.25
N GLU A 86 -4.32 1.13 20.97
CA GLU A 86 -5.77 1.07 21.07
C GLU A 86 -6.38 2.37 21.61
N GLY A 87 -7.41 2.83 20.90
CA GLY A 87 -8.31 3.89 21.31
C GLY A 87 -9.69 3.61 20.72
N GLY A 88 -10.75 4.13 21.36
CA GLY A 88 -12.13 3.84 20.96
C GLY A 88 -12.56 4.39 19.60
N ILE A 89 -11.67 5.05 18.85
CA ILE A 89 -11.97 5.76 17.62
C ILE A 89 -10.95 5.39 16.53
N GLY A 90 -11.44 4.95 15.38
CA GLY A 90 -10.58 4.68 14.22
C GLY A 90 -9.92 5.94 13.66
N ILE A 91 -8.68 5.79 13.17
CA ILE A 91 -7.87 6.90 12.65
C ILE A 91 -8.47 7.54 11.38
N SER A 92 -8.46 8.87 11.31
CA SER A 92 -8.87 9.64 10.13
C SER A 92 -7.68 10.04 9.25
N PHE A 93 -7.95 10.48 8.02
CA PHE A 93 -6.92 11.00 7.12
C PHE A 93 -6.17 12.20 7.72
N ASN A 94 -6.90 13.16 8.30
CA ASN A 94 -6.29 14.34 8.92
C ASN A 94 -5.41 13.95 10.11
N ASN A 95 -5.81 12.96 10.92
CA ASN A 95 -4.94 12.50 12.00
C ASN A 95 -3.60 11.97 11.48
N LEU A 96 -3.58 11.25 10.36
CA LEU A 96 -2.33 10.78 9.74
C LEU A 96 -1.50 11.95 9.22
N LEU A 97 -2.11 12.91 8.54
CA LEU A 97 -1.40 14.10 8.04
C LEU A 97 -0.82 14.95 9.16
N ASP A 98 -1.61 15.23 10.20
CA ASP A 98 -1.18 16.01 11.37
C ASP A 98 -0.06 15.29 12.12
N THR A 99 -0.16 13.97 12.26
CA THR A 99 0.91 13.17 12.88
C THR A 99 2.17 13.18 12.04
N ASN A 100 2.07 13.10 10.70
CA ASN A 100 3.22 13.21 9.81
C ASN A 100 3.88 14.58 9.96
N ALA A 101 3.09 15.65 9.91
CA ALA A 101 3.59 17.02 10.06
C ALA A 101 4.27 17.22 11.41
N ALA A 102 3.69 16.70 12.50
CA ALA A 102 4.28 16.79 13.83
C ALA A 102 5.56 15.94 13.98
N PHE A 103 5.67 14.82 13.25
CA PHE A 103 6.84 13.94 13.29
C PHE A 103 8.06 14.51 12.54
N GLU A 104 7.83 15.31 11.50
CA GLU A 104 8.87 15.92 10.67
C GLU A 104 9.44 17.24 11.24
N LEU A 105 8.89 17.73 12.37
CA LEU A 105 9.37 18.94 13.07
C LEU A 105 10.49 18.62 14.07
#